data_AF-A0A9P9E555-F1
#
_entry.id   AF-A0A9P9E555-F1
#
_cell.length_a   1.000
_cell.length_b   1.000
_cell.length_c   1.000
_cell.angle_alpha   90.00
_cell.angle_beta   90.00
_cell.angle_gamma   90.00
#
_symmetry.space_group_name_H-M   'P 1'
#
loop_
_entity.id
_entity.type
_entity.pdbx_description
1 polymer ?
#
loop_
_entity_poly.entity_id
_entity_poly.type
_entity_poly.pdbx_seq_one_letter_code
_entity_poly.pdbx_strand_id
1 'polypeptide(L)'
;MFGSRLLLVTLLASVVSVTQAAAIQPRQLLGQLGNLQCNLARVRIVGALNDADQAIGNIQDQATSAAAAAGLSQANAGISQIASAIVAGEAPPAESRSEVEAGLEAMAAALTAGDRHV
;
A
#
# COMPACT_ATOMS: atom_id res chain seq x y z
N MET A 1 -4.06 -43.32 9.89
CA MET A 1 -2.81 -42.55 9.92
C MET A 1 -2.44 -42.24 8.47
N PHE A 2 -2.83 -41.07 7.96
CA PHE A 2 -2.51 -40.66 6.58
C PHE A 2 -1.30 -39.72 6.63
N GLY A 3 -0.18 -40.26 6.16
CA GLY A 3 1.11 -39.61 6.15
C GLY A 3 1.19 -38.46 5.14
N SER A 4 1.84 -37.40 5.60
CA SER A 4 2.75 -36.50 4.88
C SER A 4 2.75 -36.62 3.36
N ARG A 5 1.84 -35.88 2.71
CA ARG A 5 2.04 -35.45 1.33
C ARG A 5 2.95 -34.23 1.33
N LEU A 6 4.23 -34.55 1.18
CA LEU A 6 5.29 -33.66 0.77
C LEU A 6 4.94 -32.84 -0.49
N LEU A 7 5.69 -31.74 -0.63
CA LEU A 7 6.20 -31.15 -1.87
C LEU A 7 5.29 -30.16 -2.62
N LEU A 8 5.55 -28.85 -2.51
CA LEU A 8 6.46 -28.14 -3.43
C LEU A 8 6.37 -26.60 -3.26
N VAL A 9 7.49 -26.02 -2.82
CA VAL A 9 8.19 -24.89 -3.46
C VAL A 9 7.37 -23.63 -3.81
N THR A 10 7.54 -22.59 -2.99
CA THR A 10 7.80 -21.22 -3.50
C THR A 10 8.88 -20.57 -2.64
N LEU A 11 10.10 -21.05 -2.85
CA LEU A 11 11.34 -20.35 -2.53
C LEU A 11 11.64 -19.38 -3.70
N LEU A 12 12.22 -18.22 -3.37
CA LEU A 12 12.83 -17.19 -4.23
C LEU A 12 11.92 -16.10 -4.80
N ALA A 13 11.99 -14.90 -4.21
CA ALA A 13 12.83 -13.82 -4.76
C ALA A 13 12.73 -12.56 -3.88
N SER A 14 13.47 -12.54 -2.76
CA SER A 14 13.73 -11.30 -2.04
C SER A 14 14.75 -10.49 -2.83
N VAL A 15 14.26 -9.69 -3.78
CA VAL A 15 15.08 -8.70 -4.49
C VAL A 15 15.28 -7.53 -3.52
N VAL A 16 16.44 -7.45 -2.89
CA VAL A 16 16.85 -6.26 -2.13
C VAL A 16 17.11 -5.15 -3.13
N SER A 17 16.09 -4.36 -3.42
CA SER A 17 16.24 -3.11 -4.17
C SER A 17 16.99 -2.13 -3.28
N VAL A 18 18.25 -1.84 -3.60
CA VAL A 18 19.03 -0.78 -2.95
C VAL A 18 18.45 0.56 -3.40
N THR A 19 17.40 1.03 -2.74
CA THR A 19 16.85 2.36 -2.97
C THR A 19 17.84 3.40 -2.46
N GLN A 20 18.51 4.10 -3.37
CA GLN A 20 19.19 5.34 -3.04
C GLN A 20 18.14 6.31 -2.49
N ALA A 21 18.20 6.59 -1.18
CA ALA A 21 17.42 7.64 -0.56
C ALA A 21 17.93 8.98 -1.13
N ALA A 22 17.27 9.47 -2.18
CA ALA A 22 17.46 10.84 -2.61
C ALA A 22 17.07 11.74 -1.42
N ALA A 23 18.01 12.54 -0.93
CA ALA A 23 17.72 13.59 0.04
C ALA A 23 16.49 14.39 -0.45
N ILE A 24 15.64 14.86 0.48
CA ILE A 24 14.57 15.80 0.15
C ILE A 24 15.22 17.11 -0.29
N GLN A 25 15.72 17.14 -1.52
CA GLN A 25 16.02 18.37 -2.21
C GLN A 25 14.70 19.11 -2.31
N PRO A 26 14.68 20.39 -1.94
CA PRO A 26 13.45 21.14 -1.87
C PRO A 26 12.84 21.19 -3.27
N ARG A 27 11.76 20.44 -3.50
CA ARG A 27 10.77 20.70 -4.57
C ARG A 27 10.08 22.07 -4.37
N GLN A 28 10.72 23.01 -3.67
CA GLN A 28 10.17 24.28 -3.22
C GLN A 28 10.35 25.41 -4.25
N LEU A 29 11.13 25.23 -5.32
CA LEU A 29 11.28 26.29 -6.34
C LEU A 29 10.05 26.46 -7.23
N LEU A 30 9.17 25.44 -7.33
CA LEU A 30 7.77 25.57 -7.78
C LEU A 30 6.79 25.65 -6.59
N GLY A 31 7.30 25.81 -5.37
CA GLY A 31 6.77 25.31 -4.10
C GLY A 31 5.55 26.00 -3.46
N GLN A 32 4.89 26.92 -4.15
CA GLN A 32 3.55 27.37 -3.75
C GLN A 32 2.48 26.77 -4.65
N LEU A 33 2.63 26.86 -5.97
CA LEU A 33 1.71 26.25 -6.93
C LEU A 33 1.90 24.73 -7.01
N GLY A 34 3.12 24.22 -7.10
CA GLY A 34 3.37 22.77 -7.05
C GLY A 34 2.97 22.13 -5.72
N ASN A 35 2.97 22.91 -4.64
CA ASN A 35 2.62 22.41 -3.30
C ASN A 35 1.10 22.36 -3.12
N LEU A 36 0.33 23.32 -3.64
CA LEU A 36 -1.14 23.28 -3.62
C LEU A 36 -1.68 22.09 -4.42
N GLN A 37 -1.19 21.87 -5.64
CA GLN A 37 -1.61 20.77 -6.50
C GLN A 37 -1.20 19.41 -5.91
N CYS A 38 0.00 19.33 -5.34
CA CYS A 38 0.48 18.11 -4.68
C CYS A 38 -0.32 17.81 -3.40
N ASN A 39 -0.64 18.84 -2.58
CA ASN A 39 -1.46 18.67 -1.39
C ASN A 39 -2.91 18.31 -1.74
N LEU A 40 -3.48 18.89 -2.81
CA LEU A 40 -4.79 18.49 -3.32
C LEU A 40 -4.79 17.02 -3.79
N ALA A 41 -3.75 16.60 -4.51
CA ALA A 41 -3.59 15.21 -4.92
C ALA A 41 -3.50 14.28 -3.71
N ARG A 42 -2.74 14.66 -2.67
CA ARG A 42 -2.65 13.90 -1.41
C ARG A 42 -4.00 13.74 -0.72
N VAL A 43 -4.77 14.84 -0.59
CA VAL A 43 -6.11 14.79 0.01
C VAL A 43 -7.04 13.89 -0.80
N ARG A 44 -7.00 13.97 -2.14
CA ARG A 44 -7.78 13.09 -3.01
C ARG A 44 -7.41 11.62 -2.84
N ILE A 45 -6.12 11.31 -2.70
CA ILE A 45 -5.65 9.94 -2.45
C ILE A 45 -6.18 9.44 -1.10
N VAL A 46 -6.05 10.22 -0.03
CA VAL A 46 -6.59 9.84 1.29
C VAL A 46 -8.12 9.64 1.23
N GLY A 47 -8.83 10.51 0.51
CA GLY A 47 -10.26 10.34 0.24
C GLY A 47 -10.57 9.02 -0.49
N ALA A 48 -9.84 8.73 -1.58
CA ALA A 48 -10.01 7.50 -2.34
C ALA A 48 -9.71 6.23 -1.53
N LEU A 49 -8.75 6.28 -0.59
CA LEU A 49 -8.47 5.16 0.32
C LEU A 49 -9.61 4.93 1.31
N ASN A 50 -10.22 6.00 1.82
CA ASN A 50 -11.42 5.90 2.65
C ASN A 50 -12.62 5.35 1.85
N ASP A 51 -12.81 5.81 0.62
CA ASP A 51 -13.86 5.29 -0.26
C ASP A 51 -13.64 3.81 -0.58
N ALA A 52 -12.38 3.39 -0.75
CA ALA A 52 -12.02 1.98 -0.93
C ALA A 52 -12.37 1.14 0.31
N ASP A 53 -12.09 1.62 1.52
CA ASP A 53 -12.47 0.95 2.77
C ASP A 53 -13.98 0.70 2.86
N GLN A 54 -14.76 1.73 2.56
CA GLN A 54 -16.23 1.64 2.53
C GLN A 54 -16.71 0.66 1.45
N ALA A 55 -16.11 0.70 0.26
CA ALA A 55 -16.44 -0.21 -0.83
C ALA A 55 -16.11 -1.67 -0.47
N ILE A 56 -14.97 -1.92 0.17
CA ILE A 56 -14.57 -3.26 0.66
C ILE A 56 -15.56 -3.78 1.70
N GLY A 57 -16.07 -2.92 2.58
CA GLY A 57 -17.11 -3.27 3.55
C GLY A 57 -18.45 -3.69 2.93
N ASN A 58 -18.70 -3.34 1.67
CA ASN A 58 -19.91 -3.73 0.93
C ASN A 58 -19.74 -5.03 0.12
N ILE A 59 -18.54 -5.62 0.09
CA ILE A 59 -18.29 -6.89 -0.61
C ILE A 59 -18.96 -8.04 0.17
N GLN A 60 -19.84 -8.78 -0.50
CA GLN A 60 -20.59 -9.89 0.11
C GLN A 60 -19.73 -11.13 0.36
N ASP A 61 -18.77 -11.41 -0.53
CA ASP A 61 -17.83 -12.52 -0.34
C ASP A 61 -16.84 -12.18 0.79
N GLN A 62 -17.01 -12.85 1.94
CA GLN A 62 -16.23 -12.55 3.14
C GLN A 62 -14.73 -12.78 2.94
N ALA A 63 -14.33 -13.75 2.13
CA ALA A 63 -12.92 -14.04 1.86
C ALA A 63 -12.27 -12.90 1.05
N THR A 64 -12.95 -12.43 0.00
CA THR A 64 -12.52 -11.29 -0.81
C THR A 64 -12.50 -10.00 0.00
N SER A 65 -13.55 -9.73 0.79
CA SER A 65 -13.62 -8.56 1.66
C SER A 65 -12.47 -8.54 2.67
N ALA A 66 -12.24 -9.66 3.38
CA ALA A 66 -11.18 -9.77 4.37
C ALA A 66 -9.77 -9.62 3.75
N ALA A 67 -9.54 -10.24 2.58
CA ALA A 67 -8.25 -10.14 1.89
C ALA A 67 -7.99 -8.71 1.36
N ALA A 68 -9.01 -8.06 0.81
CA ALA A 68 -8.91 -6.66 0.36
C ALA A 68 -8.68 -5.71 1.54
N ALA A 69 -9.40 -5.90 2.66
CA ALA A 69 -9.24 -5.12 3.88
C ALA A 69 -7.83 -5.30 4.48
N ALA A 70 -7.27 -6.51 4.43
CA ALA A 70 -5.90 -6.77 4.89
C ALA A 70 -4.88 -5.99 4.04
N GLY A 71 -5.02 -6.00 2.71
CA GLY A 71 -4.16 -5.21 1.82
C GLY A 71 -4.26 -3.70 2.08
N LEU A 72 -5.49 -3.19 2.24
CA LEU A 72 -5.70 -1.78 2.58
C LEU A 72 -5.11 -1.41 3.94
N SER A 73 -5.25 -2.28 4.95
CA SER A 73 -4.64 -2.09 6.27
C SER A 73 -3.12 -2.04 6.21
N GLN A 74 -2.49 -2.90 5.39
CA GLN A 74 -1.04 -2.86 5.17
C GLN A 74 -0.61 -1.54 4.51
N ALA A 75 -1.35 -1.08 3.50
CA ALA A 75 -1.07 0.20 2.87
C ALA A 75 -1.20 1.38 3.86
N ASN A 76 -2.22 1.36 4.72
CA ASN A 76 -2.41 2.37 5.76
C ASN A 76 -1.28 2.35 6.82
N ALA A 77 -0.71 1.20 7.14
CA ALA A 77 0.44 1.10 8.03
C ALA A 77 1.68 1.82 7.45
N GLY A 78 1.99 1.58 6.16
CA GLY A 78 3.07 2.29 5.47
C GLY A 78 2.82 3.80 5.38
N ILE A 79 1.58 4.22 5.10
CA ILE A 79 1.18 5.65 5.11
C ILE A 79 1.40 6.27 6.49
N SER A 80 1.05 5.56 7.57
CA SER A 80 1.25 6.05 8.94
C SER A 80 2.73 6.29 9.25
N GLN A 81 3.61 5.36 8.85
CA GLN A 81 5.06 5.54 9.02
C GLN A 81 5.61 6.71 8.20
N ILE A 82 5.14 6.86 6.95
CA ILE A 82 5.49 8.01 6.09
C ILE A 82 5.04 9.31 6.76
N ALA A 83 3.83 9.36 7.29
CA ALA A 83 3.30 10.54 7.98
C ALA A 83 4.14 10.87 9.22
N SER A 84 4.50 9.87 10.03
CA SER A 84 5.37 10.04 11.20
C SER A 84 6.74 10.63 10.81
N ALA A 85 7.39 10.10 9.78
CA ALA A 85 8.67 10.61 9.31
C ALA A 85 8.57 12.07 8.82
N ILE A 86 7.51 12.41 8.08
CA ILE A 86 7.27 13.79 7.62
C ILE A 86 7.10 14.75 8.81
N VAL A 87 6.31 14.35 9.82
CA VAL A 87 6.11 15.16 11.03
C VAL A 87 7.42 15.34 11.81
N ALA A 88 8.28 14.32 11.81
CA ALA A 88 9.62 14.38 12.39
C ALA A 88 10.62 15.21 11.56
N GLY A 89 10.26 15.67 10.35
CA GLY A 89 11.15 16.38 9.44
C GLY A 89 12.15 15.46 8.70
N GLU A 90 11.93 14.15 8.75
CA GLU A 90 12.76 13.13 8.12
C GLU A 90 12.29 12.82 6.69
N ALA A 91 13.19 12.24 5.91
CA ALA A 91 12.80 11.66 4.63
C ALA A 91 11.90 10.44 4.88
N PRO A 92 10.75 10.29 4.18
CA PRO A 92 9.93 9.10 4.29
C PRO A 92 10.77 7.84 4.04
N PRO A 93 10.64 6.78 4.88
CA PRO A 93 11.43 5.57 4.71
C PRO A 93 11.10 4.89 3.37
N ALA A 94 12.10 4.24 2.78
CA ALA A 94 11.88 3.48 1.54
C ALA A 94 10.99 2.25 1.78
N GLU A 95 11.22 1.57 2.90
CA GLU A 95 10.42 0.41 3.33
C GLU A 95 8.94 0.77 3.47
N SER A 96 8.60 1.88 4.13
CA SER A 96 7.21 2.31 4.26
C SER A 96 6.55 2.59 2.90
N ARG A 97 7.31 3.08 1.89
CA ARG A 97 6.77 3.23 0.51
C ARG A 97 6.51 1.88 -0.14
N SER A 98 7.42 0.91 0.03
CA SER A 98 7.25 -0.45 -0.45
C SER A 98 6.09 -1.17 0.25
N GLU A 99 5.84 -0.90 1.53
CA GLU A 99 4.66 -1.41 2.24
C GLU A 99 3.35 -0.87 1.66
N VAL A 100 3.32 0.42 1.27
CA VAL A 100 2.14 1.00 0.58
C VAL A 100 1.89 0.29 -0.75
N GLU A 101 2.92 0.14 -1.56
CA GLU A 101 2.84 -0.56 -2.85
C GLU A 101 2.36 -2.00 -2.67
N ALA A 102 3.00 -2.77 -1.78
CA ALA A 102 2.64 -4.16 -1.51
C ALA A 102 1.20 -4.30 -0.99
N GLY A 103 0.74 -3.41 -0.11
CA GLY A 103 -0.64 -3.43 0.39
C GLY A 103 -1.68 -3.14 -0.70
N LEU A 104 -1.41 -2.17 -1.57
CA LEU A 104 -2.29 -1.84 -2.70
C LEU A 104 -2.31 -2.95 -3.76
N GLU A 105 -1.19 -3.59 -4.04
CA GLU A 105 -1.11 -4.75 -4.93
C GLU A 105 -1.88 -5.95 -4.35
N ALA A 106 -1.72 -6.23 -3.05
CA ALA A 106 -2.47 -7.29 -2.37
C ALA A 106 -3.98 -7.03 -2.41
N MET A 107 -4.41 -5.80 -2.16
CA MET A 107 -5.81 -5.38 -2.27
C MET A 107 -6.33 -5.59 -3.70
N ALA A 108 -5.60 -5.11 -4.71
CA ALA A 108 -5.99 -5.27 -6.11
C ALA A 108 -6.06 -6.74 -6.53
N ALA A 109 -5.11 -7.57 -6.07
CA ALA A 109 -5.10 -9.00 -6.32
C ALA A 109 -6.31 -9.70 -5.70
N ALA A 110 -6.68 -9.34 -4.46
CA ALA A 110 -7.86 -9.86 -3.78
C ALA A 110 -9.15 -9.53 -4.55
N LEU A 111 -9.34 -8.26 -4.94
CA LEU A 111 -10.50 -7.83 -5.71
C LEU A 111 -10.58 -8.55 -7.07
N THR A 112 -9.46 -8.66 -7.78
CA THR A 112 -9.38 -9.37 -9.07
C THR A 112 -9.62 -10.88 -8.93
N ALA A 113 -9.29 -11.47 -7.78
CA ALA A 113 -9.62 -12.86 -7.48
C ALA A 113 -11.11 -13.02 -7.21
N GLY A 114 -11.70 -12.11 -6.42
CA GLY A 114 -13.14 -12.07 -6.15
C GLY A 114 -13.97 -11.99 -7.44
N ASP A 115 -13.64 -11.07 -8.34
CA ASP A 115 -14.34 -10.89 -9.62
C ASP A 115 -14.31 -12.13 -10.53
N ARG A 116 -13.30 -13.01 -10.39
CA ARG A 116 -13.21 -14.27 -11.14
C ARG A 116 -14.09 -15.38 -10.57
N HIS A 117 -14.67 -15.18 -9.40
CA HIS A 117 -15.49 -16.17 -8.68
C HIS A 117 -16.96 -15.73 -8.51
N VAL A 118 -17.33 -14.55 -9.02
CA VAL A 118 -18.73 -14.08 -9.21
C VAL A 118 -19.25 -14.55 -10.56
#